data_AF-A0A2V8C0Q0-F1
#
_entry.id   AF-A0A2V8C0Q0-F1
#
_cell.length_a   1.000
_cell.length_b   1.000
_cell.length_c   1.000
_cell.angle_alpha   90.00
_cell.angle_beta   90.00
_cell.angle_gamma   90.00
#
_symmetry.space_group_name_H-M   'P 1'
#
loop_
_entity.id
_entity.type
_entity.pdbx_description
1 polymer ?
#
loop_
_entity_poly.entity_id
_entity_poly.type
_entity_poly.pdbx_seq_one_letter_code
_entity_poly.pdbx_strand_id
1 'polypeptide(L)' 'MCLWSRALVLLGLLAMVPGSAYAQATLAGVVKDSSGAVLPGVTVEAASPALIERTRSAVTDGTGQ' A
#
# COMPACT_ATOMS: atom_id res chain seq x y z
N MET A 1 -36.37 29.48 6.82
CA MET A 1 -36.07 28.52 5.72
C MET A 1 -34.60 28.53 5.30
N CYS A 2 -33.92 29.68 5.15
CA CYS A 2 -32.54 29.74 4.63
C CYS A 2 -31.46 29.06 5.52
N LEU A 3 -31.61 29.04 6.85
CA LEU A 3 -30.56 28.51 7.74
C LEU A 3 -30.51 26.97 7.75
N TRP A 4 -31.67 26.30 7.70
CA TRP A 4 -31.75 24.84 7.62
C TRP A 4 -31.29 24.29 6.27
N SER A 5 -31.64 24.95 5.16
CA SER A 5 -31.14 24.57 3.84
C SER A 5 -29.60 24.65 3.78
N ARG A 6 -29.00 25.69 4.36
CA ARG A 6 -27.53 25.83 4.44
C ARG A 6 -26.90 24.72 5.29
N ALA A 7 -27.51 24.36 6.41
CA ALA A 7 -27.02 23.28 7.27
C ALA A 7 -27.05 21.91 6.58
N LEU A 8 -28.12 21.59 5.83
CA LEU A 8 -28.23 20.34 5.08
C LEU A 8 -27.20 20.25 3.95
N VAL A 9 -26.94 21.36 3.26
CA VAL A 9 -25.91 21.41 2.21
C VAL A 9 -24.52 21.20 2.79
N LEU A 10 -24.20 21.83 3.92
CA LEU A 10 -22.91 21.63 4.60
C LEU A 10 -22.74 20.19 5.10
N LEU A 11 -23.79 19.58 5.65
CA LEU A 11 -23.75 18.19 6.09
C LEU A 11 -23.56 17.23 4.91
N GLY A 12 -24.27 17.45 3.80
CA GLY A 12 -24.12 16.67 2.57
C GLY A 12 -22.70 16.79 1.99
N LEU A 13 -22.13 18.00 2.00
CA LEU A 13 -20.76 18.23 1.53
C LEU A 13 -19.73 17.49 2.41
N LEU A 14 -19.92 17.50 3.73
CA LEU A 14 -19.03 16.81 4.67
C LEU A 14 -19.15 15.28 4.55
N ALA A 15 -20.34 14.76 4.25
CA ALA A 15 -20.57 13.33 4.02
C ALA A 15 -19.94 12.81 2.72
N MET A 16 -19.62 13.68 1.76
CA MET A 16 -18.92 13.30 0.53
C MET A 16 -17.39 13.34 0.66
N VAL A 17 -16.83 13.63 1.84
CA VAL A 17 -15.38 13.55 2.05
C VAL A 17 -14.95 12.09 1.91
N PRO A 18 -14.08 11.74 0.95
CA PRO A 18 -13.62 10.37 0.77
C PRO A 18 -12.86 9.92 2.02
N GLY A 19 -13.17 8.72 2.51
CA GLY A 19 -12.42 8.09 3.60
C GLY A 19 -10.98 7.77 3.18
N SER A 20 -10.05 7.85 4.12
CA SER A 20 -8.65 7.48 3.88
C SER A 20 -8.51 5.97 3.62
N ALA A 21 -8.19 5.60 2.39
CA ALA A 21 -7.91 4.22 2.01
C ALA A 21 -6.40 3.90 2.18
N TYR A 22 -6.04 3.11 3.19
CA TYR A 22 -4.65 2.71 3.48
C TYR A 22 -4.15 1.51 2.65
N ALA A 23 -4.63 1.34 1.41
CA ALA A 23 -4.35 0.15 0.60
C ALA A 23 -3.06 0.23 -0.24
N GLN A 24 -2.33 1.35 -0.25
CA GLN A 24 -1.19 1.59 -1.15
C GLN A 24 0.19 1.43 -0.48
N ALA A 25 0.32 0.57 0.54
CA ALA A 25 1.62 0.31 1.13
C ALA A 25 2.51 -0.47 0.13
N THR A 26 3.71 0.06 -0.15
CA THR A 26 4.73 -0.63 -0.95
C THR A 26 5.86 -1.12 -0.05
N LEU A 27 6.29 -2.37 -0.26
CA LEU A 27 7.49 -2.94 0.34
C LEU A 27 8.53 -3.06 -0.77
N ALA A 28 9.63 -2.33 -0.64
CA ALA A 28 10.75 -2.35 -1.58
C ALA A 28 12.07 -2.57 -0.83
N GLY A 29 13.00 -3.27 -1.47
CA GLY A 29 14.31 -3.60 -0.91
C GLY A 29 15.24 -4.14 -1.99
N VAL A 30 16.52 -4.28 -1.65
CA VAL A 30 17.53 -4.84 -2.57
C VAL A 30 18.16 -6.06 -1.90
N VAL A 31 18.19 -7.19 -2.60
CA VAL A 31 18.83 -8.41 -2.13
C VAL A 31 20.31 -8.39 -2.46
N LYS A 32 21.16 -8.64 -1.46
CA LYS A 32 22.62 -8.66 -1.59
C LYS A 32 23.24 -9.88 -0.91
N ASP A 33 24.41 -10.30 -1.38
CA ASP A 33 25.22 -11.34 -0.73
C ASP A 33 26.12 -10.78 0.40
N SER A 34 26.96 -11.64 1.01
CA SER A 34 27.88 -11.26 2.09
C SER A 34 29.02 -10.34 1.66
N SER A 35 29.32 -10.24 0.35
CA SER A 35 30.28 -9.30 -0.21
C SER A 35 29.65 -7.93 -0.52
N GLY A 36 28.32 -7.86 -0.53
CA GLY A 36 27.55 -6.65 -0.85
C GLY A 36 27.13 -6.55 -2.32
N ALA A 37 27.37 -7.58 -3.13
CA ALA A 37 26.91 -7.64 -4.52
C ALA A 37 25.40 -7.91 -4.58
N VAL A 38 24.71 -7.34 -5.58
CA VAL A 38 23.27 -7.54 -5.78
C VAL A 38 22.95 -8.92 -6.34
N LEU A 39 21.81 -9.49 -5.93
CA LEU A 39 21.38 -10.83 -6.34
C LEU A 39 20.11 -10.78 -7.20
N PRO A 40 20.22 -10.94 -8.53
CA PRO A 40 19.07 -11.08 -9.41
C PRO A 40 18.49 -12.51 -9.38
N GLY A 41 17.19 -12.65 -9.65
CA GLY A 41 16.52 -13.95 -9.76
C GLY A 41 16.21 -14.65 -8.43
N VAL A 42 16.33 -13.94 -7.31
CA VAL A 42 16.03 -14.49 -5.97
C VAL A 42 14.54 -14.34 -5.69
N THR A 43 13.91 -15.40 -5.15
CA THR A 43 12.53 -15.35 -4.67
C THR A 43 12.45 -14.73 -3.29
N VAL A 44 11.62 -13.70 -3.13
CA VAL A 44 11.33 -13.02 -1.88
C VAL A 44 9.89 -13.28 -1.48
N GLU A 45 9.68 -13.75 -0.25
CA GLU A 45 8.35 -13.99 0.32
C GLU A 45 8.09 -13.04 1.48
N ALA A 46 7.03 -12.24 1.36
CA ALA A 46 6.57 -11.33 2.40
C ALA A 46 5.24 -11.85 2.97
N ALA A 47 5.25 -12.22 4.26
CA ALA A 47 4.08 -12.74 4.95
C ALA A 47 3.42 -11.68 5.85
N SER A 48 2.09 -11.66 5.90
CA SER A 48 1.31 -10.80 6.79
C SER A 48 -0.05 -11.43 7.12
N PRO A 49 -0.49 -11.38 8.39
CA PRO A 49 -1.83 -11.84 8.79
C PRO A 49 -2.96 -10.98 8.23
N ALA A 50 -2.66 -9.77 7.73
CA ALA A 50 -3.62 -8.89 7.09
C ALA A 50 -3.80 -9.18 5.58
N LEU A 51 -2.92 -9.97 4.96
CA LEU A 51 -3.08 -10.43 3.58
C LEU A 51 -4.07 -11.59 3.52
N ILE A 52 -4.94 -11.60 2.50
CA ILE A 52 -5.89 -12.70 2.28
C ILE A 52 -5.15 -14.01 1.99
N GLU A 53 -4.13 -13.94 1.13
CA GLU A 53 -3.28 -15.05 0.71
C GLU A 53 -2.16 -15.39 1.72
N ARG A 54 -2.06 -14.62 2.82
CA ARG A 54 -1.01 -14.64 3.85
C ARG A 54 0.40 -14.27 3.39
N THR A 55 0.80 -14.69 2.21
CA THR A 55 2.14 -14.47 1.67
C THR A 55 2.05 -13.93 0.25
N ARG A 56 2.93 -12.99 -0.06
CA ARG A 56 3.16 -12.52 -1.43
C ARG A 56 4.60 -12.85 -1.84
N SER A 57 4.76 -13.42 -3.03
CA SER A 57 6.06 -13.80 -3.59
C SER A 57 6.42 -12.89 -4.77
N ALA A 58 7.70 -12.55 -4.91
CA ALA A 58 8.27 -11.83 -6.04
C ALA A 58 9.67 -12.35 -6.36
N VAL A 59 10.14 -12.15 -7.59
CA VAL A 59 11.50 -12.50 -8.02
C VAL A 59 12.27 -11.22 -8.30
N THR A 60 13.49 -11.12 -7.78
CA THR A 60 14.30 -9.92 -7.93
C THR A 60 14.74 -9.68 -9.37
N ASP A 61 14.77 -8.42 -9.76
CA ASP A 61 15.22 -7.95 -11.07
C ASP A 61 16.75 -7.88 -11.20
N GLY A 62 17.24 -7.37 -12.34
CA GLY A 62 18.69 -7.21 -12.60
C GLY A 62 19.43 -6.28 -11.64
N THR A 63 18.71 -5.47 -10.86
CA THR A 63 19.25 -4.61 -9.80
C THR A 63 19.10 -5.23 -8.40
N GLY A 64 18.48 -6.41 -8.30
CA GLY A 64 18.23 -7.10 -7.05
C GLY A 64 16.97 -6.65 -6.32
N GLN A 65 16.04 -5.93 -6.98
CA GLN A 65 14.77 -5.47 -6.41
C GLN A 65 13.61 -6.41 -6.69
#